data_AF-A0A0C5G2G5-F1
#
_entry.id   AF-A0A0C5G2G5-F1
#
_cell.length_a   1.000
_cell.length_b   1.000
_cell.length_c   1.000
_cell.angle_alpha   90.00
_cell.angle_beta   90.00
_cell.angle_gamma   90.00
#
_symmetry.space_group_name_H-M   'P 1'
#
loop_
_entity.id
_entity.type
_entity.pdbx_description
1 polymer ?
#
loop_
_entity_poly.entity_id
_entity_poly.type
_entity_poly.pdbx_seq_one_letter_code
_entity_poly.pdbx_strand_id
1 'polypeptide(L)'
;MSLTAQQADRVLRLFHVPSLTADQRIGAKCSWCTIPLNERTGRIDLGGAGAWTPHACTTCYDARRTWLDTYYRWLDHTRTCHACQRADRCLTSLGHRVLYLAALGQVDRPLGDCPTCRHPIQPGDRFEPRLSDGQSGLIFGHTHTGPCPEAAVNRHP
;
A
#
# COMPACT_ATOMS: atom_id res chain seq x y z
N MET A 1 -15.17 -7.59 1.24
CA MET A 1 -15.41 -6.38 0.44
C MET A 1 -14.18 -6.03 -0.39
N SER A 2 -14.30 -6.09 -1.72
CA SER A 2 -13.34 -5.39 -2.59
C SER A 2 -13.69 -3.90 -2.60
N LEU A 3 -12.69 -3.03 -2.69
CA LEU A 3 -12.98 -1.61 -2.92
C LEU A 3 -13.70 -1.46 -4.26
N THR A 4 -14.70 -0.59 -4.30
CA THR A 4 -15.20 -0.08 -5.59
C THR A 4 -14.08 0.72 -6.27
N ALA A 5 -14.13 0.80 -7.60
CA ALA A 5 -13.19 1.63 -8.36
C ALA A 5 -13.13 3.06 -7.79
N GLN A 6 -14.30 3.66 -7.53
CA GLN A 6 -14.40 5.00 -6.96
C GLN A 6 -13.72 5.14 -5.58
N GLN A 7 -13.79 4.13 -4.72
CA GLN A 7 -13.10 4.15 -3.42
C GLN A 7 -11.59 4.00 -3.58
N ALA A 8 -11.14 3.11 -4.47
CA ALA A 8 -9.71 2.95 -4.77
C ALA A 8 -9.13 4.26 -5.33
N ASP A 9 -9.84 4.90 -6.25
CA ASP A 9 -9.48 6.21 -6.79
C ASP A 9 -9.35 7.23 -5.67
N ARG A 10 -10.36 7.36 -4.80
CA ARG A 10 -10.33 8.31 -3.67
C ARG A 10 -9.13 8.08 -2.74
N VAL A 11 -8.79 6.82 -2.44
CA VAL A 11 -7.64 6.48 -1.60
C VAL A 11 -6.32 6.86 -2.28
N LEU A 12 -6.17 6.55 -3.58
CA LEU A 12 -4.98 6.89 -4.35
C LEU A 12 -4.76 8.41 -4.42
N ARG A 13 -5.85 9.17 -4.61
CA ARG A 13 -5.85 10.63 -4.70
C ARG A 13 -5.41 11.30 -3.40
N LEU A 14 -5.90 10.82 -2.26
CA LEU A 14 -5.72 11.52 -0.98
C LEU A 14 -4.44 11.12 -0.23
N PHE A 15 -3.97 9.88 -0.35
CA PHE A 15 -3.02 9.33 0.63
C PHE A 15 -1.73 8.76 0.05
N HIS A 16 -1.60 8.69 -1.28
CA HIS A 16 -0.51 7.95 -1.93
C HIS A 16 0.33 8.74 -2.93
N VAL A 17 0.18 10.06 -2.96
CA VAL A 17 1.01 10.96 -3.77
C VAL A 17 2.27 11.34 -2.95
N PRO A 18 3.48 11.00 -3.41
CA PRO A 18 4.71 11.36 -2.71
C PRO A 18 4.99 12.86 -2.81
N SER A 19 6.11 13.32 -2.23
CA SER A 19 6.63 14.65 -2.54
C SER A 19 6.87 14.80 -4.04
N LEU A 20 6.19 15.75 -4.67
CA LEU A 20 6.20 15.95 -6.12
C LEU A 20 7.17 17.05 -6.55
N THR A 21 7.83 16.85 -7.70
CA THR A 21 8.54 17.91 -8.43
C THR A 21 7.57 18.93 -9.03
N ALA A 22 8.07 20.07 -9.50
CA ALA A 22 7.23 21.10 -10.14
C ALA A 22 6.41 20.53 -11.31
N ASP A 23 7.06 19.79 -12.22
CA ASP A 23 6.41 19.14 -13.37
C ASP A 23 5.31 18.16 -12.95
N GLN A 24 5.54 17.39 -11.88
CA GLN A 24 4.54 16.43 -11.39
C GLN A 24 3.35 17.14 -10.74
N ARG A 25 3.57 18.25 -10.03
CA ARG A 25 2.50 19.04 -9.39
C ARG A 25 1.53 19.62 -10.41
N ILE A 26 2.02 20.04 -11.58
CA ILE A 26 1.18 20.58 -12.66
C ILE A 26 0.68 19.49 -13.62
N GLY A 27 0.98 18.22 -13.36
CA GLY A 27 0.54 17.09 -14.19
C GLY A 27 1.24 16.95 -15.53
N ALA A 28 2.45 17.49 -15.71
CA ALA A 28 3.28 17.29 -16.90
C ALA A 28 4.01 15.93 -16.87
N LYS A 29 4.26 15.40 -15.67
CA LYS A 29 4.89 14.09 -15.45
C LYS A 29 4.05 13.23 -14.50
N CYS A 30 4.17 11.92 -14.65
CA CYS A 30 3.54 10.96 -13.74
C CYS A 30 4.01 11.20 -12.30
N SER A 31 3.06 11.24 -11.37
CA SER A 31 3.30 11.44 -9.94
C SER A 31 4.19 10.37 -9.29
N TRP A 32 4.40 9.22 -9.96
CA TRP A 32 5.12 8.08 -9.39
C TRP A 32 6.38 7.65 -10.14
N CYS A 33 6.43 7.74 -11.47
CA CYS A 33 7.57 7.22 -12.26
C CYS A 33 8.30 8.28 -13.09
N THR A 34 7.98 9.56 -12.94
CA THR A 34 8.59 10.71 -13.66
C THR A 34 8.43 10.73 -15.20
N ILE A 35 7.82 9.70 -15.79
CA ILE A 35 7.54 9.64 -17.23
C ILE A 35 6.64 10.83 -17.63
N PRO A 36 6.96 11.55 -18.73
CA PRO A 36 6.08 12.58 -19.28
C PRO A 36 4.70 12.06 -19.64
N LEU A 37 3.67 12.84 -19.30
CA LEU A 37 2.28 12.49 -19.59
C LEU A 37 1.86 13.04 -20.95
N ASN A 38 1.31 12.17 -21.77
CA ASN A 38 0.74 12.47 -23.08
C ASN A 38 -0.36 11.45 -23.39
N GLU A 39 -0.97 11.54 -24.58
CA GLU A 39 -2.04 10.65 -25.01
C GLU A 39 -1.65 9.17 -24.99
N ARG A 40 -0.38 8.85 -25.26
CA ARG A 40 0.12 7.46 -25.28
C ARG A 40 0.35 6.89 -23.89
N THR A 41 0.91 7.68 -22.97
CA THR A 41 1.20 7.22 -21.60
C THR A 41 -0.04 7.25 -20.69
N GLY A 42 -1.10 7.92 -21.16
CA GLY A 42 -2.31 8.15 -20.40
C GLY A 42 -2.15 9.29 -19.41
N ARG A 43 -3.24 9.97 -19.11
CA ARG A 43 -3.28 11.10 -18.19
C ARG A 43 -4.48 10.93 -17.26
N ILE A 44 -4.25 10.24 -16.15
CA ILE A 44 -5.28 9.98 -15.15
C ILE A 44 -5.21 11.07 -14.08
N ASP A 45 -6.30 11.81 -13.92
CA ASP A 45 -6.42 12.86 -12.93
C ASP A 45 -6.50 12.27 -11.51
N LEU A 46 -5.53 12.68 -10.67
CA LEU A 46 -5.48 12.31 -9.25
C LEU A 46 -6.20 13.35 -8.36
N GLY A 47 -6.97 14.25 -8.97
CA GLY A 47 -7.60 15.38 -8.32
C GLY A 47 -6.60 16.51 -8.03
N GLY A 48 -7.07 17.50 -7.28
CA GLY A 48 -6.26 18.65 -6.90
C GLY A 48 -7.03 19.95 -6.97
N ALA A 49 -6.34 21.07 -6.75
CA ALA A 49 -6.93 22.40 -6.75
C ALA A 49 -5.92 23.44 -7.27
N GLY A 50 -6.42 24.39 -8.07
CA GLY A 50 -5.61 25.47 -8.63
C GLY A 50 -4.47 24.94 -9.51
N ALA A 51 -3.24 25.39 -9.27
CA ALA A 51 -2.05 24.96 -10.00
C ALA A 51 -1.52 23.58 -9.56
N TRP A 52 -2.13 22.96 -8.53
CA TRP A 52 -1.78 21.63 -8.08
C TRP A 52 -2.77 20.61 -8.66
N THR A 53 -2.38 19.97 -9.76
CA THR A 53 -3.17 19.00 -10.51
C THR A 53 -2.31 17.77 -10.84
N PRO A 54 -1.93 16.96 -9.83
CA PRO A 54 -1.16 15.75 -10.05
C PRO A 54 -1.90 14.77 -10.95
N HIS A 55 -1.14 14.11 -11.83
CA HIS A 55 -1.66 13.09 -12.72
C HIS A 55 -0.79 11.83 -12.66
N ALA A 56 -1.35 10.72 -13.11
CA ALA A 56 -0.65 9.44 -13.27
C ALA A 56 -0.67 8.96 -14.72
N CYS A 57 0.36 8.23 -15.11
CA CYS A 57 0.29 7.37 -16.29
C CYS A 57 -0.56 6.13 -15.98
N THR A 58 -1.14 5.53 -17.02
CA THR A 58 -2.04 4.36 -16.88
C THR A 58 -1.35 3.20 -16.15
N THR A 59 -0.09 2.90 -16.51
CA THR A 59 0.66 1.79 -15.91
C THR A 59 0.83 1.93 -14.39
N CYS A 60 1.28 3.10 -13.90
CA CYS A 60 1.46 3.28 -12.46
C CYS A 60 0.12 3.34 -11.71
N TYR A 61 -0.93 3.86 -12.36
CA TYR A 61 -2.26 3.88 -11.80
C TYR A 61 -2.81 2.46 -11.58
N ASP A 62 -2.73 1.62 -12.61
CA ASP A 62 -3.22 0.25 -12.54
C ASP A 62 -2.42 -0.62 -11.56
N ALA A 63 -1.09 -0.46 -11.53
CA ALA A 63 -0.25 -1.14 -10.54
C ALA A 63 -0.68 -0.78 -9.10
N ARG A 64 -0.92 0.51 -8.83
CA ARG A 64 -1.34 0.98 -7.49
C ARG A 64 -2.77 0.59 -7.15
N ARG A 65 -3.67 0.58 -8.11
CA ARG A 65 -5.03 0.06 -7.92
C ARG A 65 -5.00 -1.43 -7.59
N THR A 66 -4.17 -2.20 -8.27
CA THR A 66 -3.98 -3.64 -8.01
C THR A 66 -3.40 -3.90 -6.62
N TRP A 67 -2.40 -3.10 -6.22
CA TRP A 67 -1.85 -3.14 -4.87
C TRP A 67 -2.90 -2.85 -3.79
N LEU A 68 -3.72 -1.81 -3.96
CA LEU A 68 -4.81 -1.50 -3.02
C LEU A 68 -5.86 -2.62 -2.98
N ASP A 69 -6.32 -3.12 -4.13
CA ASP A 69 -7.34 -4.17 -4.18
C ASP A 69 -6.86 -5.44 -3.48
N THR A 70 -5.62 -5.88 -3.74
CA THR A 70 -5.03 -7.04 -3.06
C THR A 70 -4.88 -6.81 -1.55
N TYR A 71 -4.48 -5.61 -1.12
CA TYR A 71 -4.41 -5.25 0.29
C TYR A 71 -5.78 -5.33 0.98
N TYR A 72 -6.81 -4.72 0.41
CA TYR A 72 -8.15 -4.70 1.02
C TYR A 72 -8.81 -6.07 1.02
N ARG A 73 -8.65 -6.87 -0.05
CA ARG A 73 -9.12 -8.26 -0.06
C ARG A 73 -8.46 -9.06 1.05
N TRP A 74 -7.16 -8.87 1.25
CA TRP A 74 -6.44 -9.54 2.33
C TRP A 74 -6.93 -9.10 3.71
N LEU A 75 -7.05 -7.79 3.93
CA LEU A 75 -7.52 -7.21 5.20
C LEU A 75 -8.95 -7.62 5.55
N ASP A 76 -9.84 -7.64 4.56
CA ASP A 76 -11.22 -8.07 4.73
C ASP A 76 -11.30 -9.55 5.11
N HIS A 77 -10.51 -10.39 4.45
CA HIS A 77 -10.42 -11.80 4.78
C HIS A 77 -9.91 -12.02 6.21
N THR A 78 -8.82 -11.37 6.62
CA THR A 78 -8.26 -11.57 7.98
C THR A 78 -9.22 -11.12 9.08
N ARG A 79 -10.04 -10.09 8.81
CA ARG A 79 -11.06 -9.61 9.75
C ARG A 79 -12.26 -10.54 9.90
N THR A 80 -12.63 -11.27 8.86
CA THR A 80 -13.89 -12.04 8.81
C THR A 80 -13.68 -13.56 8.91
N CYS A 81 -12.48 -14.06 8.61
CA CYS A 81 -12.17 -15.49 8.63
C CYS A 81 -11.90 -15.99 10.06
N HIS A 82 -12.70 -16.95 10.53
CA HIS A 82 -12.52 -17.57 11.85
C HIS A 82 -11.15 -18.24 12.03
N ALA A 83 -10.57 -18.85 10.98
CA ALA A 83 -9.24 -19.46 11.09
C ALA A 83 -8.17 -18.40 11.37
N CYS A 84 -8.21 -17.25 10.69
CA CYS A 84 -7.32 -16.13 10.97
C CYS A 84 -7.49 -15.61 12.41
N GLN A 85 -8.73 -15.45 12.86
CA GLN A 85 -9.03 -14.94 14.21
C GLN A 85 -8.54 -15.83 15.34
N ARG A 86 -8.39 -17.15 15.11
CA ARG A 86 -7.85 -18.10 16.09
C ARG A 86 -6.32 -18.25 16.03
N ALA A 87 -5.64 -17.42 15.23
CA ALA A 87 -4.21 -17.56 14.94
C ALA A 87 -3.82 -18.92 14.32
N ASP A 88 -4.78 -19.61 13.68
CA ASP A 88 -4.50 -20.81 12.90
C ASP A 88 -3.83 -20.43 11.56
N ARG A 89 -3.11 -21.39 10.95
CA ARG A 89 -2.58 -21.20 9.59
C ARG A 89 -3.73 -21.21 8.57
N CYS A 90 -4.17 -20.04 8.13
CA CYS A 90 -5.15 -19.91 7.05
C CYS A 90 -4.47 -19.88 5.67
N LEU A 91 -4.68 -20.93 4.86
CA LEU A 91 -4.13 -21.03 3.50
C LEU A 91 -4.68 -19.93 2.56
N THR A 92 -5.93 -19.51 2.76
CA THR A 92 -6.53 -18.42 1.96
C THR A 92 -5.86 -17.08 2.25
N SER A 93 -5.62 -16.76 3.52
CA SER A 93 -4.84 -15.58 3.91
C SER A 93 -3.41 -15.63 3.34
N LEU A 94 -2.78 -16.80 3.33
CA LEU A 94 -1.47 -16.98 2.70
C LEU A 94 -1.51 -16.70 1.20
N GLY A 95 -2.53 -17.18 0.48
CA GLY A 95 -2.74 -16.87 -0.94
C GLY A 95 -2.92 -15.37 -1.19
N HIS A 96 -3.74 -14.70 -0.38
CA HIS A 96 -3.92 -13.24 -0.46
C HIS A 96 -2.60 -12.49 -0.24
N ARG A 97 -1.78 -12.91 0.73
CA ARG A 97 -0.47 -12.33 0.98
C ARG A 97 0.47 -12.48 -0.20
N VAL A 98 0.50 -13.63 -0.86
CA VAL A 98 1.35 -13.85 -2.05
C VAL A 98 0.95 -12.88 -3.18
N LEU A 99 -0.35 -12.74 -3.45
CA LEU A 99 -0.85 -11.79 -4.45
C LEU A 99 -0.51 -10.34 -4.09
N TYR A 100 -0.67 -9.99 -2.80
CA TYR A 100 -0.31 -8.69 -2.29
C TYR A 100 1.18 -8.37 -2.46
N LEU A 101 2.07 -9.29 -2.09
CA LEU A 101 3.51 -9.11 -2.24
C LEU A 101 3.92 -8.93 -3.71
N ALA A 102 3.30 -9.68 -4.62
CA ALA A 102 3.50 -9.50 -6.05
C ALA A 102 3.07 -8.09 -6.51
N ALA A 103 1.90 -7.61 -6.08
CA ALA A 103 1.42 -6.27 -6.41
C ALA A 103 2.26 -5.16 -5.75
N LEU A 104 2.75 -5.37 -4.54
CA LEU A 104 3.64 -4.45 -3.83
C LEU A 104 4.95 -4.23 -4.59
N GLY A 105 5.52 -5.30 -5.16
CA GLY A 105 6.72 -5.22 -6.00
C GLY A 105 6.54 -4.37 -7.27
N GLN A 106 5.30 -4.22 -7.76
CA GLN A 106 5.01 -3.38 -8.93
C GLN A 106 4.96 -1.89 -8.63
N VAL A 107 4.84 -1.50 -7.35
CA VAL A 107 4.66 -0.10 -6.94
C VAL A 107 5.84 0.44 -6.13
N ASP A 108 6.94 -0.33 -6.06
CA ASP A 108 8.18 -0.02 -5.36
C ASP A 108 7.93 0.51 -3.93
N ARG A 109 7.06 -0.18 -3.19
CA ARG A 109 6.78 0.15 -1.79
C ARG A 109 7.39 -0.87 -0.85
N PRO A 110 8.09 -0.44 0.21
CA PRO A 110 8.52 -1.36 1.26
C PRO A 110 7.32 -1.82 2.10
N LEU A 111 7.45 -2.97 2.77
CA LEU A 111 6.47 -3.46 3.76
C LEU A 111 6.39 -2.57 5.02
N GLY A 112 7.44 -1.79 5.28
CA GLY A 112 7.57 -0.93 6.45
C GLY A 112 7.93 -1.71 7.71
N ASP A 113 7.84 -1.03 8.85
CA ASP A 113 8.17 -1.59 10.15
C ASP A 113 6.90 -2.05 10.86
N CYS A 114 7.01 -3.15 11.60
CA CYS A 114 5.98 -3.61 12.50
C CYS A 114 5.76 -2.54 13.60
N PRO A 115 4.55 -1.99 13.76
CA PRO A 115 4.31 -0.92 14.73
C PRO A 115 4.47 -1.36 16.19
N THR A 116 4.42 -2.68 16.46
CA THR A 116 4.55 -3.26 17.80
C THR A 116 6.02 -3.38 18.21
N CYS A 117 6.87 -4.01 17.39
CA CYS A 117 8.28 -4.24 17.73
C CYS A 117 9.26 -3.32 17.02
N ARG A 118 8.78 -2.46 16.11
CA ARG A 118 9.59 -1.55 15.28
C ARG A 118 10.61 -2.24 14.37
N HIS A 119 10.47 -3.55 14.15
CA HIS A 119 11.33 -4.29 13.24
C HIS A 119 10.82 -4.22 11.80
N PRO A 120 11.72 -4.09 10.80
CA PRO A 120 11.35 -4.18 9.40
C PRO A 120 10.68 -5.52 9.11
N ILE A 121 9.53 -5.48 8.44
CA ILE A 121 8.83 -6.70 8.04
C ILE A 121 9.46 -7.23 6.76
N GLN A 122 9.89 -8.49 6.79
CA GLN A 122 10.46 -9.17 5.62
C GLN A 122 9.42 -10.02 4.90
N PRO A 123 9.58 -10.27 3.58
CA PRO A 123 8.68 -11.13 2.82
C PRO A 123 8.54 -12.56 3.37
N GLY A 124 9.51 -13.05 4.15
CA GLY A 124 9.48 -14.37 4.80
C GLY A 124 8.81 -14.40 6.19
N ASP A 125 8.54 -13.26 6.81
CA ASP A 125 8.03 -13.18 8.19
C ASP A 125 6.60 -13.71 8.30
N ARG A 126 6.04 -13.83 9.50
CA ARG A 126 4.58 -13.98 9.67
C ARG A 126 3.98 -12.64 10.02
N PHE A 127 3.17 -12.09 9.12
CA PHE A 127 2.53 -10.79 9.31
C PHE A 127 1.16 -10.73 8.63
N GLU A 128 0.36 -9.75 9.05
CA GLU A 128 -0.98 -9.46 8.57
C GLU A 128 -1.14 -7.97 8.24
N PRO A 129 -2.10 -7.62 7.37
CA PRO A 129 -2.38 -6.24 7.01
C PRO A 129 -3.05 -5.52 8.19
N ARG A 130 -2.63 -4.28 8.41
CA ARG A 130 -3.20 -3.39 9.42
C ARG A 130 -3.52 -2.04 8.80
N LEU A 131 -4.79 -1.66 8.87
CA LEU A 131 -5.24 -0.32 8.55
C LEU A 131 -5.36 0.50 9.84
N SER A 132 -4.79 1.71 9.85
CA SER A 132 -4.91 2.65 10.97
C SER A 132 -5.13 4.08 10.48
N ASP A 133 -5.75 4.90 11.30
CA ASP A 133 -5.90 6.33 11.01
C ASP A 133 -4.58 7.07 11.30
N GLY A 134 -4.20 7.96 10.39
CA GLY A 134 -3.07 8.88 10.51
C GLY A 134 -3.53 10.33 10.35
N GLN A 135 -2.65 11.28 10.66
CA GLN A 135 -2.96 12.73 10.62
C GLN A 135 -3.45 13.20 9.25
N SER A 136 -2.90 12.63 8.18
CA SER A 136 -3.22 13.00 6.80
C SER A 136 -4.06 11.94 6.10
N GLY A 137 -4.57 10.91 6.80
CA GLY A 137 -5.32 9.83 6.16
C GLY A 137 -5.09 8.42 6.67
N LEU A 138 -5.61 7.46 5.92
CA LEU A 138 -5.42 6.04 6.20
C LEU A 138 -3.96 5.63 6.00
N ILE A 139 -3.40 4.95 6.98
CA ILE A 139 -2.08 4.33 6.94
C ILE A 139 -2.26 2.84 6.68
N PHE A 140 -1.66 2.40 5.58
CA PHE A 140 -1.59 1.00 5.16
C PHE A 140 -0.30 0.41 5.73
N GLY A 141 -0.43 -0.41 6.75
CA GLY A 141 0.70 -1.05 7.43
C GLY A 141 0.53 -2.56 7.54
N HIS A 142 1.46 -3.16 8.26
CA HIS A 142 1.48 -4.58 8.57
C HIS A 142 1.93 -4.80 10.02
N THR A 143 1.53 -5.90 10.62
CA THR A 143 1.94 -6.29 11.98
C THR A 143 2.35 -7.75 11.99
N HIS A 144 3.42 -8.11 12.70
CA HIS A 144 3.76 -9.52 12.93
C HIS A 144 2.63 -10.25 13.65
N THR A 145 2.32 -11.47 13.21
CA THR A 145 1.27 -12.33 13.82
C THR A 145 1.82 -13.43 14.72
N GLY A 146 3.14 -13.58 14.76
CA GLY A 146 3.84 -14.40 15.74
C GLY A 146 4.44 -13.56 16.85
N PRO A 147 5.24 -14.18 17.75
CA PRO A 147 6.16 -13.41 18.57
C PRO A 147 6.96 -12.51 17.64
N CYS A 148 6.99 -11.22 17.97
CA CYS A 148 7.89 -10.32 17.29
C CYS A 148 9.31 -10.88 17.44
N PRO A 149 10.14 -10.81 16.39
CA PRO A 149 11.55 -11.13 16.57
C PRO A 149 12.03 -10.34 17.77
N GLU A 150 12.59 -11.03 18.78
CA GLU A 150 13.20 -10.34 19.89
C GLU A 150 14.13 -9.32 19.27
N ALA A 151 13.92 -8.04 19.63
CA ALA A 151 14.88 -7.04 19.27
C ALA A 151 16.23 -7.64 19.63
N ALA A 152 17.17 -7.71 18.70
CA ALA A 152 18.56 -7.90 19.05
C ALA A 152 18.86 -6.68 19.92
N VAL A 153 18.60 -6.81 21.22
CA VAL A 153 18.80 -5.77 22.19
C VAL A 153 20.31 -5.69 22.23
N ASN A 154 20.85 -4.74 21.47
CA ASN A 154 22.13 -4.16 21.77
C ASN A 154 21.96 -3.54 23.17
N ARG A 155 22.03 -4.39 24.19
CA ARG A 155 22.36 -4.00 25.55
C ARG A 155 23.82 -3.55 25.41
N HIS A 156 24.01 -2.30 25.02
CA HIS A 156 25.29 -1.67 25.27
C HIS A 156 25.47 -1.72 26.79
N PRO A 157 26.53 -2.38 27.29
CA PRO A 157 26.84 -2.44 28.71
C PRO A 157 27.09 -1.03 29.27
#